data_AF-A0A7C6PB80-F1
#
_entry.id   AF-A0A7C6PB80-F1
#
_cell.length_a   1.000
_cell.length_b   1.000
_cell.length_c   1.000
_cell.angle_alpha   90.00
_cell.angle_beta   90.00
_cell.angle_gamma   90.00
#
_symmetry.space_group_name_H-M   'P 1'
#
loop_
_entity.id
_entity.type
_entity.pdbx_description
1 polymer ?
#
loop_
_entity_poly.entity_id
_entity_poly.type
_entity_poly.pdbx_seq_one_letter_code
_entity_poly.pdbx_strand_id
1 'polypeptide(L)' 'MSVDTKIVAFCCNWCAYAGADLAGLNRMQYPPDVRIIRVPCSGRINPQFVFKAFQKGADGVLVAG' A
#
# COMPACT_ATOMS: atom_id res chain seq x y z
N MET A 1 1.33 14.59 18.65
CA MET A 1 0.27 13.57 18.52
C MET A 1 0.31 13.02 17.10
N SER A 2 0.92 11.86 16.89
CA SER A 2 0.85 11.18 15.58
C SER A 2 -0.55 10.60 15.43
N VAL A 3 -1.35 11.18 14.54
CA VAL A 3 -2.62 10.60 14.11
C VAL A 3 -2.32 9.22 13.57
N ASP A 4 -2.87 8.16 14.18
CA ASP A 4 -2.76 6.76 13.72
C ASP A 4 -3.44 6.64 12.35
N THR A 5 -2.69 7.00 11.30
CA THR A 5 -3.20 7.07 9.94
C THR A 5 -3.09 5.68 9.32
N LYS A 6 -4.20 5.10 8.88
CA LYS A 6 -4.22 3.76 8.32
C LYS A 6 -4.23 3.83 6.82
N ILE A 7 -3.08 3.62 6.21
CA ILE A 7 -2.94 3.59 4.74
C ILE A 7 -2.85 2.14 4.26
N VAL A 8 -3.73 1.77 3.34
CA VAL A 8 -3.65 0.48 2.65
C VAL A 8 -3.02 0.69 1.28
N ALA A 9 -1.90 0.02 1.01
CA ALA A 9 -1.20 0.10 -0.27
C ALA A 9 -1.33 -1.20 -1.05
N PHE A 10 -1.95 -1.14 -2.23
CA PHE A 10 -1.96 -2.25 -3.18
C PHE A 10 -0.75 -2.11 -4.10
N CYS A 11 0.23 -2.98 -3.92
CA CYS A 11 1.47 -2.95 -4.68
C CYS A 11 1.55 -4.14 -5.64
N CYS A 12 1.82 -3.86 -6.91
CA CYS A 12 2.10 -4.92 -7.88
C CYS A 12 3.38 -5.70 -7.49
N ASN A 13 3.41 -6.98 -7.81
CA ASN A 13 4.52 -7.86 -7.46
C ASN A 13 5.83 -7.48 -8.17
N TRP A 14 5.75 -6.92 -9.38
CA TRP A 14 6.89 -6.75 -10.27
C TRP A 14 7.64 -5.44 -10.08
N CYS A 15 6.93 -4.33 -9.89
CA CYS A 15 7.52 -2.99 -9.80
C CYS A 15 7.41 -2.43 -8.38
N ALA A 16 6.19 -2.15 -7.92
CA ALA A 16 5.96 -1.43 -6.67
C ALA A 16 6.39 -2.21 -5.42
N TYR A 17 6.09 -3.52 -5.37
CA TYR A 17 6.49 -4.36 -4.24
C TYR A 17 8.02 -4.55 -4.21
N ALA A 18 8.65 -4.75 -5.38
CA ALA A 18 10.11 -4.80 -5.49
C ALA A 18 10.76 -3.46 -5.07
N GLY A 19 10.13 -2.33 -5.40
CA GLY A 19 10.56 -1.01 -4.94
C GLY A 19 10.45 -0.84 -3.42
N ALA A 20 9.40 -1.40 -2.81
CA ALA A 20 9.25 -1.43 -1.35
C ALA A 20 10.33 -2.31 -0.69
N ASP A 21 10.66 -3.46 -1.28
CA ASP A 21 11.76 -4.31 -0.82
C ASP A 21 13.11 -3.57 -0.93
N LEU A 22 13.34 -2.87 -2.04
CA LEU A 22 14.54 -2.05 -2.24
C LEU A 22 14.63 -0.90 -1.22
N ALA A 23 13.50 -0.28 -0.87
CA ALA A 23 13.44 0.72 0.20
C ALA A 23 13.89 0.14 1.54
N GLY A 24 13.47 -1.08 1.86
CA GLY A 24 13.89 -1.82 3.04
C GLY A 24 15.39 -2.16 3.02
N LEU A 25 15.91 -2.63 1.89
CA LEU A 25 17.34 -2.92 1.72
C LEU A 25 18.22 -1.69 1.91
N ASN A 26 17.77 -0.54 1.38
CA ASN A 26 18.44 0.75 1.53
C ASN A 26 18.19 1.42 2.89
N ARG A 27 17.44 0.78 3.80
CA ARG A 27 17.11 1.30 5.13
C ARG A 27 16.47 2.69 5.08
N MET A 28 15.66 2.94 4.04
CA MET A 28 14.92 4.19 3.93
C MET A 28 13.86 4.25 5.03
N GLN A 29 13.91 5.30 5.85
CA GLN A 29 12.91 5.51 6.89
C GLN A 29 11.62 6.05 6.27
N TYR A 30 10.49 5.48 6.67
CA TYR A 30 9.16 5.93 6.29
C TYR A 30 8.20 5.76 7.47
N PRO A 31 7.08 6.49 7.50
CA PRO A 31 6.07 6.32 8.56
C PRO A 31 5.51 4.89 8.57
N PRO A 32 5.29 4.27 9.76
CA PRO A 32 4.79 2.89 9.88
C PRO A 32 3.29 2.74 9.56
N ASP A 33 2.67 3.80 9.04
CA ASP A 33 1.24 3.95 8.79
C ASP A 33 0.73 3.13 7.58
N VAL A 34 1.66 2.66 6.74
CA VAL A 34 1.35 1.98 5.48
C VAL A 34 1.38 0.46 5.65
N ARG A 35 0.32 -0.21 5.21
CA ARG A 35 0.22 -1.68 5.14
C ARG A 35 0.09 -2.13 3.70
N ILE A 36 1.09 -2.87 3.24
CA ILE A 36 1.18 -3.33 1.85
C ILE A 36 0.39 -4.64 1.66
N ILE A 37 -0.45 -4.66 0.63
CA ILE A 37 -1.13 -5.85 0.10
C ILE A 37 -0.52 -6.12 -1.27
N ARG A 38 0.17 -7.26 -1.39
CA ARG A 38 0.80 -7.67 -2.65
C ARG A 38 -0.25 -8.23 -3.61
N VAL A 39 -0.23 -7.75 -4.85
CA VAL A 39 -1.05 -8.26 -5.95
C VAL A 39 -0.18 -8.61 -7.16
N PRO A 40 -0.57 -9.57 -8.02
CA PRO A 40 0.26 -9.95 -9.17
C PRO A 40 0.50 -8.79 -10.15
N CYS A 41 -0.48 -7.91 -10.34
CA CYS A 41 -0.39 -6.70 -11.17
C CYS A 41 -1.37 -5.65 -10.64
N SER A 42 -1.10 -4.36 -10.87
CA SER A 42 -2.05 -3.27 -10.55
C SER A 42 -3.39 -3.44 -11.27
N GLY A 43 -3.40 -4.08 -12.45
CA GLY A 43 -4.63 -4.43 -13.17
C GLY A 43 -5.57 -5.39 -12.42
N ARG A 44 -5.12 -6.05 -11.34
CA ARG A 44 -5.98 -6.85 -10.46
C ARG A 44 -6.90 -5.99 -9.60
N ILE A 45 -6.56 -4.72 -9.40
CA ILE A 45 -7.29 -3.80 -8.51
C ILE A 45 -8.51 -3.23 -9.22
N ASN A 46 -9.68 -3.65 -8.75
CA ASN A 46 -10.97 -3.05 -9.05
C ASN A 46 -11.29 -1.94 -8.02
N PRO A 47 -11.96 -0.84 -8.42
CA PRO A 47 -12.47 0.19 -7.49
C PRO A 47 -13.20 -0.35 -6.24
N GLN A 48 -13.88 -1.49 -6.33
CA GLN A 48 -14.53 -2.14 -5.18
C GLN A 48 -13.56 -2.46 -4.04
N PHE A 49 -12.31 -2.82 -4.33
CA PHE A 49 -11.29 -3.04 -3.29
C PHE A 49 -10.93 -1.75 -2.56
N VAL A 50 -10.84 -0.64 -3.29
CA VAL A 50 -10.58 0.69 -2.74
C VAL A 50 -11.73 1.11 -1.82
N PHE A 51 -12.98 1.00 -2.28
CA PHE A 51 -14.14 1.28 -1.45
C PHE A 51 -14.22 0.36 -0.22
N LYS A 52 -13.87 -0.92 -0.39
CA LYS A 52 -13.86 -1.86 0.75
C LYS A 52 -12.78 -1.50 1.78
N ALA A 53 -11.64 -0.99 1.36
CA ALA A 53 -10.60 -0.51 2.26
C ALA A 53 -11.09 0.69 3.08
N PHE A 54 -11.74 1.67 2.43
CA PHE A 54 -12.37 2.80 3.14
C PHE A 54 -13.48 2.33 4.10
N GLN A 55 -14.36 1.42 3.68
CA GLN A 55 -15.38 0.84 4.56
C GLN A 55 -14.79 0.11 5.78
N LYS A 56 -13.56 -0.41 5.68
CA LYS A 56 -12.85 -1.07 6.78
C LYS A 56 -12.07 -0.08 7.67
N GLY A 57 -12.19 1.23 7.43
CA GLY A 57 -11.55 2.28 8.23
C GLY A 57 -10.12 2.60 7.82
N ALA A 58 -9.79 2.46 6.53
CA ALA A 58 -8.57 3.07 5.98
C ALA A 58 -8.78 4.58 5.80
N ASP A 59 -7.79 5.39 6.18
CA ASP A 59 -7.77 6.83 5.96
C ASP A 59 -7.27 7.18 4.55
N GLY A 60 -6.51 6.27 3.94
CA GLY A 60 -5.99 6.43 2.59
C GLY A 60 -5.77 5.08 1.90
N VAL A 61 -5.86 5.11 0.57
CA VAL A 61 -5.56 3.95 -0.28
C VAL A 61 -4.55 4.37 -1.35
N LEU A 62 -3.45 3.64 -1.43
CA LEU A 62 -2.44 3.77 -2.47
C LEU A 62 -2.57 2.58 -3.44
N VAL A 63 -2.53 2.84 -4.73
CA VAL A 63 -2.43 1.79 -5.77
C VAL A 63 -1.19 2.09 -6.59
N ALA A 64 -0.23 1.16 -6.58
CA ALA A 64 1.06 1.31 -7.26
C ALA A 64 1.34 0.10 -8.14
N GLY A 65 1.68 0.37 -9.40
CA GLY A 65 1.94 -0.59 -10.47
C GLY A 65 3.37 -0.55 -10.96
#